data_AF-A0A529Y6Q8-F1
#
_entry.id   AF-A0A529Y6Q8-F1
#
_cell.length_a   1.000
_cell.length_b   1.000
_cell.length_c   1.000
_cell.angle_alpha   90.00
_cell.angle_beta   90.00
_cell.angle_gamma   90.00
#
_symmetry.space_group_name_H-M   'P 1'
#
loop_
_entity.id
_entity.type
_entity.pdbx_description
1 polymer ?
#
loop_
_entity_poly.entity_id
_entity_poly.type
_entity_poly.pdbx_seq_one_letter_code
_entity_poly.pdbx_strand_id
1 'polypeptide(L)'
;EPLGMHSAVLETDAQGTFVGSSYLYATAHDWARFGQFLLQGGTWNGNQILPAGFVDWMREPAPASKVYGKGQLWIEGPGDEENPGAGAAAGLPKDTVWMEGHDGQTVAIIASEQLVVVRLGLTPAKLGYRPQTMVGALVKALH
;
A
#
# COMPACT_ATOMS: atom_id res chain seq x y z
N GLU A 1 -5.47 -16.28 -14.27
CA GLU A 1 -4.92 -15.08 -13.61
C GLU A 1 -5.14 -15.20 -12.11
N PRO A 2 -4.09 -15.14 -11.27
CA PRO A 2 -4.18 -15.68 -9.92
C PRO A 2 -5.05 -14.83 -8.97
N LEU A 3 -5.08 -13.49 -9.12
CA LEU A 3 -5.83 -12.59 -8.22
C LEU A 3 -7.20 -12.14 -8.78
N GLY A 4 -7.48 -12.38 -10.06
CA GLY A 4 -8.69 -11.88 -10.73
C GLY A 4 -8.71 -10.36 -10.94
N MET A 5 -7.54 -9.73 -11.11
CA MET A 5 -7.42 -8.32 -11.47
C MET A 5 -7.54 -8.17 -12.99
N HIS A 6 -8.71 -7.76 -13.48
CA HIS A 6 -9.00 -7.71 -14.92
C HIS A 6 -8.86 -6.32 -15.55
N SER A 7 -8.61 -5.28 -14.74
CA SER A 7 -8.41 -3.90 -15.20
C SER A 7 -6.94 -3.46 -15.18
N ALA A 8 -6.04 -4.34 -14.75
CA ALA A 8 -4.62 -4.02 -14.62
C ALA A 8 -3.95 -3.88 -16.00
N VAL A 9 -3.32 -2.74 -16.25
CA VAL A 9 -2.50 -2.46 -17.42
C VAL A 9 -1.13 -2.00 -16.95
N LEU A 10 -0.08 -2.74 -17.34
CA LEU A 10 1.30 -2.31 -17.18
C LEU A 10 1.77 -1.74 -18.51
N GLU A 11 2.21 -0.49 -18.53
CA GLU A 11 2.73 0.11 -19.76
C GLU A 11 4.24 -0.08 -19.89
N THR A 12 4.68 -0.05 -21.15
CA THR A 12 6.09 -0.14 -21.51
C THR A 12 6.64 1.23 -21.90
N ASP A 13 7.95 1.37 -21.83
CA ASP A 13 8.65 2.43 -22.54
C ASP A 13 8.57 2.25 -24.07
N ALA A 14 9.18 3.18 -24.81
CA ALA A 14 9.20 3.15 -26.27
C ALA A 14 9.92 1.93 -26.88
N GLN A 15 10.68 1.17 -26.09
CA GLN A 15 11.37 -0.05 -26.52
C GLN A 15 10.62 -1.34 -26.12
N GLY A 16 9.46 -1.22 -25.46
CA GLY A 16 8.70 -2.38 -24.99
C GLY A 16 9.12 -2.89 -23.60
N THR A 17 9.93 -2.15 -22.85
CA THR A 17 10.31 -2.52 -21.47
C THR A 17 9.26 -2.02 -20.48
N PHE A 18 8.71 -2.90 -19.64
CA PHE A 18 7.73 -2.49 -18.63
C PHE A 18 8.30 -1.47 -17.63
N VAL A 19 7.56 -0.38 -17.42
CA VAL A 19 7.92 0.66 -16.45
C VAL A 19 7.33 0.32 -15.08
N GLY A 20 8.01 -0.56 -14.35
CA GLY A 20 7.52 -1.11 -13.08
C GLY A 20 7.42 -0.13 -11.91
N SER A 21 7.97 1.09 -12.04
CA SER A 21 7.97 2.09 -10.96
C SER A 21 6.74 3.00 -10.92
N SER A 22 6.01 3.16 -12.04
CA SER A 22 4.97 4.21 -12.11
C SER A 22 3.80 3.94 -13.07
N TYR A 23 3.95 3.09 -14.10
CA TYR A 23 2.91 2.92 -15.13
C TYR A 23 2.13 1.62 -14.99
N LEU A 24 1.62 1.38 -13.78
CA LEU A 24 0.59 0.36 -13.54
C LEU A 24 -0.74 1.08 -13.27
N TYR A 25 -1.71 0.84 -14.14
CA TYR A 25 -3.07 1.35 -14.00
C TYR A 25 -4.01 0.21 -13.63
N ALA A 26 -4.89 0.44 -12.67
CA ALA A 26 -5.94 -0.50 -12.31
C ALA A 26 -7.09 0.25 -11.63
N THR A 27 -8.28 -0.33 -11.62
CA THR A 27 -9.39 0.20 -10.83
C THR A 27 -9.09 0.10 -9.32
N ALA A 28 -9.79 0.90 -8.52
CA ALA A 28 -9.67 0.83 -7.07
C ALA A 28 -10.00 -0.58 -6.52
N HIS A 29 -10.92 -1.29 -7.16
CA HIS A 29 -11.28 -2.64 -6.75
C HIS A 29 -10.13 -3.63 -7.01
N ASP A 30 -9.42 -3.52 -8.12
CA ASP A 30 -8.27 -4.38 -8.40
C ASP A 30 -7.07 -4.06 -7.50
N TRP A 31 -6.84 -2.79 -7.18
CA TRP A 31 -5.90 -2.42 -6.13
C TRP A 31 -6.32 -2.97 -4.76
N ALA A 32 -7.62 -3.04 -4.45
CA ALA A 32 -8.11 -3.62 -3.21
C ALA A 32 -7.88 -5.14 -3.17
N ARG A 33 -8.02 -5.84 -4.30
CA ARG A 33 -7.62 -7.26 -4.41
C ARG A 33 -6.14 -7.45 -4.14
N PHE A 34 -5.28 -6.59 -4.69
CA PHE A 34 -3.84 -6.65 -4.44
C PHE A 34 -3.50 -6.36 -2.96
N GLY A 35 -4.12 -5.34 -2.36
CA GLY A 35 -3.97 -5.07 -0.92
C GLY A 35 -4.47 -6.23 -0.06
N GLN A 36 -5.61 -6.84 -0.40
CA GLN A 36 -6.16 -8.01 0.28
C GLN A 36 -5.24 -9.23 0.15
N PHE A 37 -4.62 -9.41 -1.01
CA PHE A 37 -3.63 -10.46 -1.22
C PHE A 37 -2.42 -10.32 -0.30
N LEU A 38 -1.90 -9.10 -0.13
CA LEU A 38 -0.83 -8.82 0.83
C LEU A 38 -1.32 -8.94 2.28
N LEU A 39 -2.55 -8.51 2.59
CA LEU A 39 -3.17 -8.71 3.90
C LEU A 39 -3.21 -10.21 4.28
N GLN A 40 -3.47 -11.08 3.30
CA GLN A 40 -3.51 -12.53 3.43
C GLN A 40 -2.12 -13.21 3.34
N GLY A 41 -1.03 -12.46 3.47
CA GLY A 41 0.32 -13.02 3.48
C GLY A 41 0.75 -13.62 2.14
N GLY A 42 0.17 -13.18 1.02
CA GLY A 42 0.51 -13.67 -0.30
C GLY A 42 -0.21 -14.97 -0.70
N THR A 43 -1.31 -15.29 -0.03
CA THR A 43 -2.23 -16.38 -0.38
C THR A 43 -3.52 -15.82 -0.96
N TRP A 44 -4.03 -16.45 -2.02
CA TRP A 44 -5.29 -16.08 -2.65
C TRP A 44 -6.14 -17.31 -2.96
N ASN A 45 -7.39 -17.35 -2.49
CA ASN A 45 -8.30 -18.49 -2.69
C ASN A 45 -7.68 -19.85 -2.32
N GLY A 46 -6.91 -19.90 -1.23
CA GLY A 46 -6.21 -21.11 -0.77
C GLY A 46 -4.92 -21.43 -1.52
N ASN A 47 -4.57 -20.69 -2.58
CA ASN A 47 -3.34 -20.87 -3.33
C ASN A 47 -2.25 -19.93 -2.81
N GLN A 48 -1.14 -20.49 -2.34
CA GLN A 48 0.05 -19.75 -1.94
C GLN A 48 0.78 -19.25 -3.20
N ILE A 49 0.78 -17.93 -3.43
CA ILE A 49 1.39 -17.33 -4.64
C ILE A 49 2.77 -16.76 -4.31
N LEU A 50 2.92 -16.09 -3.16
CA LEU A 50 4.23 -15.69 -2.64
C LEU A 50 4.79 -16.77 -1.70
N PRO A 51 6.11 -16.91 -1.55
CA PRO A 51 6.66 -17.78 -0.51
C PRO A 51 6.10 -17.43 0.88
N ALA A 52 5.95 -18.43 1.75
CA ALA A 52 5.54 -18.20 3.13
C ALA A 52 6.51 -17.21 3.82
N GLY A 53 5.96 -16.23 4.55
CA GLY A 53 6.74 -15.18 5.21
C GLY A 53 7.26 -14.07 4.28
N PHE A 54 7.01 -14.14 2.96
CA PHE A 54 7.49 -13.10 2.04
C PHE A 54 6.86 -11.73 2.35
N VAL A 55 5.55 -11.66 2.64
CA VAL A 55 4.92 -10.39 3.01
C VAL A 55 5.46 -9.86 4.33
N ASP A 56 5.75 -10.72 5.31
CA ASP A 56 6.37 -10.28 6.56
C ASP A 56 7.75 -9.66 6.29
N TRP A 57 8.56 -10.32 5.46
CA TRP A 57 9.83 -9.77 4.98
C TRP A 57 9.65 -8.42 4.26
N MET A 58 8.58 -8.24 3.45
CA MET A 58 8.33 -6.96 2.77
C MET A 58 8.15 -5.81 3.77
N ARG A 59 7.58 -6.09 4.95
CA ARG A 59 7.29 -5.12 6.03
C ARG A 59 8.48 -4.88 6.95
N GLU A 60 9.50 -5.72 6.92
CA GLU A 60 10.71 -5.50 7.73
C GLU A 60 11.36 -4.18 7.31
N PRO A 61 11.83 -3.34 8.26
CA PRO A 61 12.50 -2.09 7.93
C PRO A 61 13.70 -2.28 6.99
N ALA A 62 13.78 -1.45 5.96
CA ALA A 62 14.94 -1.40 5.09
C ALA A 62 16.11 -0.74 5.84
N PRO A 63 17.35 -1.26 5.75
CA PRO A 63 18.49 -0.71 6.49
C PRO A 63 18.82 0.76 6.19
N ALA A 64 18.42 1.23 5.01
CA ALA A 64 18.74 2.56 4.50
C ALA A 64 17.58 3.56 4.63
N SER A 65 16.46 3.19 5.26
CA SER A 65 15.29 4.07 5.38
C SER A 65 14.65 3.96 6.76
N LYS A 66 14.11 5.09 7.24
CA LYS A 66 13.32 5.14 8.48
C LYS A 66 11.84 4.82 8.25
N VAL A 67 11.40 4.84 7.00
CA VAL A 67 9.97 4.80 6.61
C VAL A 67 9.64 3.70 5.61
N TYR A 68 10.64 3.03 5.04
CA TYR A 68 10.44 2.03 4.00
C TYR A 68 10.79 0.62 4.48
N GLY A 69 10.01 -0.36 4.05
CA GLY A 69 10.24 -1.78 4.23
C GLY A 69 11.12 -2.38 3.13
N LYS A 70 11.58 -3.62 3.31
CA LYS A 70 12.46 -4.30 2.34
C LYS A 70 11.78 -4.62 1.01
N GLY A 71 10.46 -4.72 0.97
CA GLY A 71 9.70 -5.23 -0.16
C GLY A 71 8.74 -4.24 -0.79
N GLN A 72 9.19 -3.03 -1.07
CA GLN A 72 8.42 -1.99 -1.77
C GLN A 72 7.15 -1.50 -1.04
N LEU A 73 7.18 -1.49 0.29
CA LEU A 73 6.11 -0.97 1.13
C LEU A 73 6.64 0.18 1.98
N TRP A 74 5.85 1.22 2.17
CA TRP A 74 6.08 2.20 3.23
C TRP A 74 5.54 1.62 4.54
N ILE A 75 6.35 1.64 5.59
CA ILE A 75 6.00 1.15 6.94
C ILE A 75 5.63 2.30 7.89
N GLU A 76 5.70 3.53 7.39
CA GLU A 76 5.21 4.74 8.00
C GLU A 76 4.18 5.40 7.07
N GLY A 77 3.26 6.17 7.64
CA GLY A 77 2.26 6.86 6.82
C GLY A 77 2.84 8.05 6.04
N PRO A 78 2.22 8.46 4.92
CA PRO A 78 2.70 9.53 4.03
C PRO A 78 3.18 10.81 4.75
N GLY A 79 4.49 11.06 4.74
CA GLY A 79 5.07 12.05 5.66
C GLY A 79 6.54 12.38 5.40
N ASP A 80 7.18 12.93 6.42
CA ASP A 80 8.59 13.27 6.41
C ASP A 80 9.42 12.06 6.88
N GLU A 81 10.37 11.63 6.06
CA GLU A 81 11.27 10.52 6.37
C GLU A 81 12.20 10.83 7.55
N GLU A 82 12.56 12.09 7.77
CA GLU A 82 13.40 12.47 8.90
C GLU A 82 12.65 12.44 10.23
N ASN A 83 11.32 12.61 10.17
CA ASN A 83 10.42 12.69 11.32
C ASN A 83 9.20 11.74 11.14
N PRO A 84 9.41 10.41 11.19
CA PRO A 84 8.34 9.42 11.08
C PRO A 84 7.35 9.50 12.25
N GLY A 85 6.20 8.83 12.12
CA GLY A 85 5.15 8.80 13.15
C GLY A 85 3.84 9.50 12.77
N ALA A 86 3.72 10.00 11.54
CA ALA A 86 2.48 10.62 11.05
C ALA A 86 1.28 9.66 11.09
N GLY A 87 1.51 8.36 10.87
CA GLY A 87 0.47 7.34 11.01
C GLY A 87 0.00 7.17 12.45
N ALA A 88 0.95 7.03 13.38
CA ALA A 88 0.65 6.92 14.82
C ALA A 88 -0.06 8.17 15.36
N ALA A 89 0.35 9.37 14.93
CA ALA A 89 -0.30 10.63 15.28
C ALA A 89 -1.76 10.69 14.79
N ALA A 90 -2.10 9.99 13.71
CA ALA A 90 -3.46 9.85 13.21
C ALA A 90 -4.24 8.68 13.86
N GLY A 91 -3.67 8.00 14.84
CA GLY A 91 -4.31 6.90 15.57
C GLY A 91 -4.25 5.56 14.83
N LEU A 92 -3.33 5.39 13.89
CA LEU A 92 -3.22 4.14 13.13
C LEU A 92 -2.45 3.06 13.91
N PRO A 93 -2.84 1.78 13.78
CA PRO A 93 -2.08 0.66 14.30
C PRO A 93 -0.66 0.61 13.74
N LYS A 94 0.30 0.16 14.54
CA LYS A 94 1.74 0.11 14.18
C LYS A 94 2.05 -0.85 13.02
N ASP A 95 1.16 -1.79 12.74
CA ASP A 95 1.30 -2.74 11.64
C ASP A 95 0.68 -2.24 10.33
N THR A 96 0.27 -0.97 10.28
CA THR A 96 -0.20 -0.32 9.04
C THR A 96 0.96 -0.15 8.08
N VAL A 97 0.81 -0.68 6.86
CA VAL A 97 1.74 -0.46 5.75
C VAL A 97 1.03 0.18 4.56
N TRP A 98 1.80 0.83 3.71
CA TRP A 98 1.28 1.61 2.60
C TRP A 98 1.98 1.30 1.29
N MET A 99 1.21 1.38 0.23
CA MET A 99 1.72 1.64 -1.11
C MET A 99 1.31 3.06 -1.46
N GLU A 100 2.28 3.89 -1.83
CA GLU A 100 2.07 5.29 -2.15
C GLU A 100 2.48 5.56 -3.59
N GLY A 101 1.70 6.39 -4.29
CA GLY A 101 2.01 6.83 -5.63
C GLY A 101 1.92 8.35 -5.79
N HIS A 102 2.57 8.84 -6.83
CA HIS A 102 2.63 10.26 -7.17
C HIS A 102 1.23 10.89 -7.28
N ASP A 103 1.06 12.10 -6.73
CA ASP A 103 -0.22 12.80 -6.64
C ASP A 103 -1.28 12.16 -5.72
N GLY A 104 -0.88 11.28 -4.81
CA GLY A 104 -1.67 10.98 -3.61
C GLY A 104 -2.57 9.75 -3.71
N GLN A 105 -2.34 8.84 -4.64
CA GLN A 105 -2.90 7.50 -4.54
C GLN A 105 -2.23 6.72 -3.40
N THR A 106 -3.05 6.03 -2.61
CA THR A 106 -2.58 5.21 -1.50
C THR A 106 -3.38 3.92 -1.39
N VAL A 107 -2.70 2.82 -1.05
CA VAL A 107 -3.31 1.61 -0.52
C VAL A 107 -2.78 1.42 0.89
N ALA A 108 -3.62 1.57 1.90
CA ALA A 108 -3.29 1.28 3.30
C ALA A 108 -3.72 -0.15 3.63
N ILE A 109 -2.86 -0.92 4.30
CA ILE A 109 -3.12 -2.30 4.70
C ILE A 109 -2.84 -2.42 6.20
N ILE A 110 -3.83 -2.86 6.97
CA ILE A 110 -3.78 -2.95 8.43
C ILE A 110 -4.15 -4.37 8.83
N ALA A 111 -3.16 -5.17 9.23
CA ALA A 111 -3.36 -6.59 9.47
C ALA A 111 -4.17 -6.87 10.73
N SER A 112 -3.89 -6.13 11.80
CA SER A 112 -4.60 -6.18 13.07
C SER A 112 -6.09 -5.88 12.95
N GLU A 113 -6.48 -5.06 11.96
CA GLU A 113 -7.87 -4.64 11.70
C GLU A 113 -8.52 -5.40 10.53
N GLN A 114 -7.80 -6.31 9.87
CA GLN A 114 -8.27 -7.00 8.65
C GLN A 114 -8.80 -6.01 7.59
N LEU A 115 -8.12 -4.86 7.45
CA LEU A 115 -8.61 -3.73 6.67
C LEU A 115 -7.64 -3.37 5.53
N VAL A 116 -8.21 -3.11 4.36
CA VAL A 116 -7.53 -2.49 3.21
C VAL A 116 -8.30 -1.24 2.81
N VAL A 117 -7.62 -0.11 2.72
CA VAL A 117 -8.20 1.15 2.27
C VAL A 117 -7.49 1.61 1.01
N VAL A 118 -8.21 1.61 -0.11
CA VAL A 118 -7.72 2.13 -1.39
C VAL A 118 -8.28 3.52 -1.61
N ARG A 119 -7.40 4.45 -1.94
CA ARG A 119 -7.75 5.82 -2.30
C ARG A 119 -6.98 6.21 -3.55
N LEU A 120 -7.68 6.40 -4.66
CA LEU A 120 -7.13 6.89 -5.91
C LEU A 120 -7.62 8.31 -6.16
N GLY A 121 -6.77 9.18 -6.70
CA GLY A 121 -7.19 10.51 -7.12
C GLY A 121 -6.01 11.46 -7.34
N LEU A 122 -6.22 12.48 -8.17
CA LEU A 122 -5.26 13.57 -8.38
C LEU A 122 -5.34 14.54 -7.20
N THR A 123 -4.49 14.35 -6.20
CA THR A 123 -4.42 15.20 -5.00
C THR A 123 -2.97 15.59 -4.74
N PRO A 124 -2.49 16.61 -5.47
CA PRO A 124 -1.12 17.06 -5.35
C PRO A 124 -0.78 17.48 -3.92
N ALA A 125 0.46 17.25 -3.49
CA ALA A 125 0.93 17.49 -2.13
C ALA A 125 0.65 18.92 -1.62
N LYS A 126 0.64 19.92 -2.52
CA LYS A 126 0.31 21.33 -2.19
C LYS A 126 -1.09 21.53 -1.57
N LEU A 127 -2.00 20.57 -1.75
CA LEU A 127 -3.33 20.62 -1.13
C LEU A 127 -3.30 20.21 0.34
N GLY A 128 -2.18 19.69 0.86
CA GLY A 128 -2.01 19.33 2.26
C GLY A 128 -2.89 18.17 2.74
N TYR A 129 -3.50 17.42 1.82
CA TYR A 129 -4.34 16.28 2.17
C TYR A 129 -3.51 15.16 2.84
N ARG A 130 -4.02 14.63 3.95
CA ARG A 130 -3.39 13.57 4.74
C ARG A 130 -4.29 12.33 4.76
N PRO A 131 -3.98 11.27 4.00
CA PRO A 131 -4.81 10.07 3.97
C PRO A 131 -4.88 9.35 5.32
N GLN A 132 -3.87 9.52 6.19
CA GLN A 132 -3.85 8.88 7.52
C GLN A 132 -5.03 9.32 8.39
N THR A 133 -5.49 10.57 8.26
CA THR A 133 -6.64 11.07 9.03
C THR A 133 -7.93 10.35 8.65
N MET A 134 -8.16 10.13 7.34
CA MET A 134 -9.30 9.37 6.85
C MET A 134 -9.22 7.91 7.30
N VAL A 135 -8.05 7.28 7.15
CA VAL A 135 -7.86 5.87 7.57
C VAL A 135 -8.04 5.71 9.08
N GLY A 136 -7.53 6.65 9.89
CA GLY A 136 -7.71 6.63 11.34
C GLY A 136 -9.17 6.75 11.77
N ALA A 137 -9.95 7.57 11.06
CA ALA A 137 -11.39 7.64 11.27
C ALA A 137 -12.11 6.33 10.92
N LEU A 138 -11.68 5.63 9.87
CA LEU A 138 -12.22 4.31 9.50
C LEU A 138 -11.88 3.25 10.53
N VAL A 139 -10.62 3.17 10.98
CA VAL A 139 -10.20 2.25 12.06
C VAL A 139 -11.03 2.49 13.32
N LYS A 140 -11.21 3.76 13.71
CA LYS A 140 -12.04 4.10 14.87
C LYS A 140 -13.51 3.69 14.71
N ALA A 141 -14.03 3.63 13.49
CA ALA A 141 -15.42 3.24 13.23
C ALA A 141 -15.66 1.72 13.24
N LEU A 142 -14.59 0.90 13.24
CA LEU A 142 -14.68 -0.56 13.37
C LEU A 142 -14.90 -1.02 14.82
N HIS A 143 -14.69 -0.13 15.80
CA HIS A 143 -14.79 -0.37 17.24
C HIS A 143 -15.82 0.55 17.89
#